data_AF-A0A7X3SJ01-F1
#
_entry.id   AF-A0A7X3SJ01-F1
#
_cell.length_a   1.000
_cell.length_b   1.000
_cell.length_c   1.000
_cell.angle_alpha   90.00
_cell.angle_beta   90.00
_cell.angle_gamma   90.00
#
_symmetry.space_group_name_H-M   'P 1'
#
loop_
_entity.id
_entity.type
_entity.pdbx_description
1 polymer ?
#
loop_
_entity_poly.entity_id
_entity_poly.type
_entity_poly.pdbx_seq_one_letter_code
_entity_poly.pdbx_strand_id
1 'polypeptide(L)'
;MPIKGMICFGQGYMSLNTIAERKGIKIIKEDISPIRERQGCTQTLFWANMEGKLYHSDECQRRYERFLAERSDIPIFSREELLALFVQEEALPMIPLMRAQPKYEIGIAQTGMSFIPHIFTETRTIDEDLEWECERLYGRGDIAIRPHRYKFSAAESLDNRADIDSFVLSCKRVTSVSSNALITAMMWNRVACCKENLLSGSFMAEKDFQSEKVVDLKFLNYLIFAFQVPGFELFFNQDYWEWRFTYPAESEIYKKHLEICLEKAGITREIFKLSHDERMRYLLRLRGCDEYLINDICTYSENQQVDYYMPVSLLLLGARKYYCRNISQDGFIHSTWHVDAADEMPYFSIDLMGGVGAYIRSFKICIYDTEGTVAYEKTISGVEYMLPSEMLKVSFQIKGQYTICAKWNYLNTMDFLKYSAQERGCSSDIAIYRPKFPQAYFKKGTQIVLYGAGAVGKHYYKQLQQMGDCKIILWVDQKYEQCVQNGLPVSAVEKIQSVEFDYVLVAVKDRGIVREIIETLSKLGIARDTIVWT
;
A
#
# COMPACT_ATOMS: atom_id res chain seq x y z
N MET A 1 1.51 33.38 30.70
CA MET A 1 1.06 32.16 31.41
C MET A 1 2.17 31.12 31.34
N PRO A 2 2.36 30.25 32.34
CA PRO A 2 3.29 29.14 32.21
C PRO A 2 2.80 28.19 31.10
N ILE A 3 3.73 27.69 30.28
CA ILE A 3 3.44 26.70 29.24
C ILE A 3 3.06 25.39 29.94
N LYS A 4 1.82 24.92 29.77
CA LYS A 4 1.35 23.66 30.38
C LYS A 4 1.69 22.43 29.52
N GLY A 5 1.70 22.60 28.20
CA GLY A 5 2.00 21.54 27.26
C GLY A 5 2.45 22.07 25.91
N MET A 6 3.04 21.19 25.10
CA MET A 6 3.57 21.48 23.77
C MET A 6 3.28 20.32 22.83
N ILE A 7 2.88 20.64 21.60
CA ILE A 7 2.63 19.65 20.55
C ILE A 7 3.92 19.46 19.74
N CYS A 8 4.29 18.21 19.48
CA CYS A 8 5.44 17.84 18.70
C CYS A 8 5.05 16.82 17.64
N PHE A 9 5.28 17.16 16.37
CA PHE A 9 5.17 16.20 15.27
C PHE A 9 6.27 15.13 15.39
N GLY A 10 5.88 13.86 15.34
CA GLY A 10 6.71 12.69 15.57
C GLY A 10 7.05 12.42 17.04
N GLN A 11 8.01 11.51 17.25
CA GLN A 11 8.47 11.05 18.57
C GLN A 11 9.01 12.16 19.50
N GLY A 12 9.44 13.29 18.93
CA GLY A 12 10.14 14.37 19.62
C GLY A 12 11.60 14.03 19.91
N TYR A 13 12.48 15.02 19.71
CA TYR A 13 13.90 14.89 19.99
C TYR A 13 14.18 14.75 21.50
N MET A 14 15.22 14.01 21.87
CA MET A 14 15.62 13.83 23.27
C MET A 14 15.94 15.15 23.99
N SER A 15 16.47 16.14 23.27
CA SER A 15 16.70 17.49 23.78
C SER A 15 15.40 18.16 24.22
N LEU A 16 14.36 18.05 23.40
CA LEU A 16 13.03 18.60 23.67
C LEU A 16 12.40 17.93 24.89
N ASN A 17 12.44 16.59 24.94
CA ASN A 17 11.93 15.80 26.06
C ASN A 17 12.62 16.18 27.37
N THR A 18 13.95 16.35 27.35
CA THR A 18 14.74 16.73 28.53
C THR A 18 14.39 18.14 29.03
N ILE A 19 14.21 19.11 28.11
CA ILE A 19 13.83 20.48 28.48
C ILE A 19 12.43 20.50 29.07
N ALA A 20 11.48 19.80 28.45
CA ALA A 20 10.10 19.76 28.91
C ALA A 20 9.98 19.12 30.29
N GLU A 21 10.67 18.00 30.54
CA GLU A 21 10.73 17.33 31.84
C GLU A 21 11.27 18.29 32.94
N ARG A 22 12.41 18.96 32.69
CA ARG A 22 13.00 19.93 33.63
C ARG A 22 12.09 21.12 33.93
N LYS A 23 11.17 21.45 33.02
CA LYS A 23 10.25 22.59 33.12
C LYS A 23 8.84 22.16 33.55
N GLY A 24 8.59 20.87 33.75
CA GLY A 24 7.25 20.35 34.05
C GLY A 24 6.24 20.55 32.92
N ILE A 25 6.70 20.61 31.67
CA ILE A 25 5.88 20.81 30.47
C ILE A 25 5.52 19.43 29.90
N LYS A 26 4.23 19.17 29.64
CA LYS A 26 3.80 17.94 28.96
C LYS A 26 4.07 18.02 27.46
N ILE A 27 4.56 16.94 26.85
CA ILE A 27 4.71 16.86 25.39
C ILE A 27 3.61 15.95 24.83
N ILE A 28 2.87 16.48 23.86
CA ILE A 28 1.92 15.72 23.05
C ILE A 28 2.64 15.37 21.76
N LYS A 29 3.03 14.10 21.62
CA LYS A 29 3.67 13.55 20.41
C LYS A 29 2.57 13.14 19.46
N GLU A 30 2.66 13.56 18.21
CA GLU A 30 1.59 13.30 17.22
C GLU A 30 2.12 12.87 15.86
N ASP A 31 1.33 12.08 15.16
CA ASP A 31 1.47 11.84 13.73
C ASP A 31 0.07 11.55 13.16
N ILE A 32 -0.09 11.66 11.85
CA ILE A 32 -1.37 11.45 11.20
C ILE A 32 -1.61 9.94 11.01
N SER A 33 -2.81 9.48 11.36
CA SER A 33 -3.24 8.09 11.18
C SER A 33 -3.46 7.73 9.70
N PRO A 34 -3.71 6.44 9.36
CA PRO A 34 -4.15 6.08 8.00
C PRO A 34 -5.52 6.67 7.60
N ILE A 35 -6.36 7.08 8.56
CA ILE A 35 -7.67 7.69 8.29
C ILE A 35 -7.47 9.21 8.19
N ARG A 36 -7.47 9.75 6.96
CA ARG A 36 -7.21 11.19 6.72
C ARG A 36 -7.90 11.76 5.48
N GLU A 37 -8.51 12.92 5.65
CA GLU A 37 -9.31 13.61 4.61
C GLU A 37 -8.51 13.93 3.36
N ARG A 38 -7.23 14.28 3.52
CA ARG A 38 -6.32 14.52 2.40
C ARG A 38 -6.17 13.31 1.47
N GLN A 39 -6.52 12.11 1.95
CA GLN A 39 -6.53 10.88 1.17
C GLN A 39 -7.94 10.40 0.81
N GLY A 40 -8.96 11.24 0.97
CA GLY A 40 -10.35 10.94 0.60
C GLY A 40 -11.20 10.31 1.71
N CYS A 41 -10.65 10.04 2.89
CA CYS A 41 -11.44 9.59 4.03
C CYS A 41 -12.42 10.68 4.48
N THR A 42 -13.49 10.29 5.16
CA THR A 42 -14.48 11.25 5.68
C THR A 42 -13.94 12.13 6.80
N GLN A 43 -12.89 11.67 7.50
CA GLN A 43 -12.31 12.34 8.66
C GLN A 43 -10.79 12.15 8.71
N THR A 44 -10.14 13.01 9.51
CA THR A 44 -8.73 12.87 9.87
C THR A 44 -8.60 12.48 11.32
N LEU A 45 -7.91 11.38 11.61
CA LEU A 45 -7.57 10.96 12.96
C LEU A 45 -6.06 11.09 13.19
N PHE A 46 -5.67 11.40 14.42
CA PHE A 46 -4.27 11.56 14.83
C PHE A 46 -3.86 10.47 15.81
N TRP A 47 -2.66 9.92 15.62
CA TRP A 47 -1.92 9.29 16.72
C TRP A 47 -1.52 10.39 17.69
N ALA A 48 -1.80 10.22 18.99
CA ALA A 48 -1.46 11.25 19.97
C ALA A 48 -1.10 10.65 21.33
N ASN A 49 0.16 10.77 21.71
CA ASN A 49 0.70 10.22 22.95
C ASN A 49 1.20 11.34 23.86
N MET A 50 0.66 11.40 25.08
CA MET A 50 1.17 12.26 26.16
C MET A 50 2.30 11.57 26.94
N GLU A 51 2.35 10.24 26.87
CA GLU A 51 3.29 9.37 27.57
C GLU A 51 3.86 8.32 26.61
N GLY A 52 5.01 7.75 26.98
CA GLY A 52 5.67 6.73 26.17
C GLY A 52 6.20 7.24 24.84
N LYS A 53 6.44 6.31 23.92
CA LYS A 53 6.90 6.58 22.55
C LYS A 53 5.71 6.58 21.59
N LEU A 54 5.75 7.43 20.56
CA LEU A 54 4.75 7.49 19.49
C LEU A 54 4.87 6.28 18.55
N TYR A 55 6.10 5.91 18.20
CA TYR A 55 6.39 4.76 17.32
C TYR A 55 6.66 3.48 18.14
N HIS A 56 5.83 3.24 19.16
CA HIS A 56 5.87 2.01 19.95
C HIS A 56 4.47 1.71 20.52
N SER A 57 4.18 0.43 20.78
CA SER A 57 2.84 0.02 21.21
C SER A 57 2.57 0.09 22.71
N ASP A 58 3.59 0.23 23.57
CA ASP A 58 3.45 0.10 25.03
C ASP A 58 2.38 1.02 25.62
N GLU A 59 2.31 2.25 25.12
CA GLU A 59 1.29 3.21 25.56
C GLU A 59 -0.10 2.75 25.20
N CYS A 60 -0.31 2.30 23.95
CA CYS A 60 -1.60 1.81 23.51
C CYS A 60 -2.02 0.54 24.26
N GLN A 61 -1.08 -0.38 24.48
CA GLN A 61 -1.33 -1.61 25.22
C GLN A 61 -1.78 -1.31 26.65
N ARG A 62 -1.01 -0.49 27.39
CA ARG A 62 -1.35 -0.14 28.78
C ARG A 62 -2.69 0.59 28.87
N ARG A 63 -2.95 1.53 27.96
CA ARG A 63 -4.23 2.24 27.91
C ARG A 63 -5.39 1.31 27.56
N TYR A 64 -5.18 0.35 26.66
CA TYR A 64 -6.18 -0.65 26.31
C TYR A 64 -6.48 -1.60 27.48
N GLU A 65 -5.47 -2.02 28.23
CA GLU A 65 -5.66 -2.82 29.45
C GLU A 65 -6.50 -2.08 30.51
N ARG A 66 -6.27 -0.77 30.69
CA ARG A 66 -7.12 0.08 31.55
C ARG A 66 -8.56 0.14 31.02
N PHE A 67 -8.73 0.36 29.72
CA PHE A 67 -10.03 0.38 29.07
C PHE A 67 -10.80 -0.93 29.28
N LEU A 68 -10.14 -2.09 29.17
CA LEU A 68 -10.74 -3.39 29.47
C LEU A 68 -11.13 -3.53 30.95
N ALA A 69 -10.29 -3.01 31.86
CA ALA A 69 -10.55 -3.05 33.31
C ALA A 69 -11.73 -2.18 33.73
N GLU A 70 -12.05 -1.11 33.00
CA GLU A 70 -13.20 -0.23 33.26
C GLU A 70 -14.56 -0.94 33.07
N ARG A 71 -14.61 -2.07 32.34
CA ARG A 71 -15.83 -2.87 32.10
C ARG A 71 -17.04 -2.04 31.64
N SER A 72 -16.77 -0.96 30.91
CA SER A 72 -17.81 -0.06 30.43
C SER A 72 -18.57 -0.69 29.28
N ASP A 73 -19.90 -0.56 29.31
CA ASP A 73 -20.74 -0.83 28.15
C ASP A 73 -20.60 0.33 27.16
N ILE A 74 -20.10 0.01 25.96
CA ILE A 74 -19.85 0.98 24.90
C ILE A 74 -20.30 0.42 23.56
N PRO A 75 -20.83 1.28 22.66
CA PRO A 75 -21.22 0.84 21.33
C PRO A 75 -20.00 0.40 20.52
N ILE A 76 -20.15 -0.70 19.79
CA ILE A 76 -19.12 -1.29 18.92
C ILE A 76 -19.65 -1.35 17.49
N PHE A 77 -18.91 -0.78 16.56
CA PHE A 77 -19.13 -0.98 15.13
C PHE A 77 -18.41 -2.26 14.65
N SER A 78 -19.03 -2.96 13.71
CA SER A 78 -18.39 -3.98 12.88
C SER A 78 -17.33 -3.35 11.96
N ARG A 79 -16.53 -4.19 11.29
CA ARG A 79 -15.52 -3.71 10.33
C ARG A 79 -16.17 -3.02 9.15
N GLU A 80 -17.24 -3.61 8.62
CA GLU A 80 -18.01 -3.08 7.51
C GLU A 80 -18.53 -1.68 7.84
N GLU A 81 -19.06 -1.48 9.06
CA GLU A 81 -19.56 -0.18 9.51
C GLU A 81 -18.43 0.84 9.73
N LEU A 82 -17.29 0.43 10.30
CA LEU A 82 -16.10 1.28 10.43
C LEU A 82 -15.58 1.71 9.06
N LEU A 83 -15.51 0.78 8.10
CA LEU A 83 -15.08 1.08 6.74
C LEU A 83 -16.06 2.04 6.08
N ALA A 84 -17.37 1.75 6.12
CA ALA A 84 -18.40 2.63 5.58
C ALA A 84 -18.38 4.04 6.20
N LEU A 85 -18.01 4.16 7.47
CA LEU A 85 -17.87 5.44 8.16
C LEU A 85 -16.63 6.24 7.72
N PHE A 86 -15.50 5.58 7.47
CA PHE A 86 -14.20 6.27 7.36
C PHE A 86 -13.50 6.21 6.00
N VAL A 87 -13.62 5.12 5.22
CA VAL A 87 -12.82 4.95 3.99
C VAL A 87 -13.27 5.88 2.87
N GLN A 88 -12.44 6.00 1.83
CA GLN A 88 -12.74 6.76 0.63
C GLN A 88 -13.99 6.22 -0.09
N GLU A 89 -14.65 7.06 -0.88
CA GLU A 89 -15.81 6.65 -1.68
C GLU A 89 -15.47 5.48 -2.63
N GLU A 90 -14.27 5.53 -3.24
CA GLU A 90 -13.79 4.50 -4.15
C GLU A 90 -13.63 3.13 -3.47
N ALA A 91 -13.45 3.10 -2.15
CA ALA A 91 -13.22 1.88 -1.39
C ALA A 91 -14.51 1.22 -0.87
N LEU A 92 -15.65 1.93 -0.89
CA LEU A 92 -16.94 1.38 -0.45
C LEU A 92 -17.35 0.10 -1.19
N PRO A 93 -17.24 0.01 -2.54
CA PRO A 93 -17.57 -1.22 -3.26
C PRO A 93 -16.67 -2.41 -2.88
N MET A 94 -15.51 -2.16 -2.27
CA MET A 94 -14.57 -3.23 -1.88
C MET A 94 -14.90 -3.86 -0.53
N ILE A 95 -15.79 -3.28 0.29
CA ILE A 95 -16.18 -3.81 1.61
C ILE A 95 -16.45 -5.33 1.59
N PRO A 96 -17.22 -5.87 0.62
CA PRO A 96 -17.49 -7.32 0.58
C PRO A 96 -16.26 -8.19 0.29
N LEU A 97 -15.21 -7.63 -0.32
CA LEU A 97 -13.98 -8.36 -0.65
C LEU A 97 -13.17 -8.80 0.58
N MET A 98 -13.53 -8.33 1.78
CA MET A 98 -13.02 -8.90 3.02
C MET A 98 -13.32 -10.39 3.15
N ARG A 99 -14.39 -10.87 2.51
CA ARG A 99 -14.83 -12.28 2.51
C ARG A 99 -14.33 -13.07 1.30
N ALA A 100 -13.83 -12.38 0.27
CA ALA A 100 -13.29 -13.01 -0.92
C ALA A 100 -11.92 -13.67 -0.64
N GLN A 101 -11.62 -14.73 -1.39
CA GLN A 101 -10.35 -15.45 -1.28
C GLN A 101 -9.17 -14.55 -1.72
N PRO A 102 -8.20 -14.29 -0.85
CA PRO A 102 -7.01 -13.52 -1.21
C PRO A 102 -6.17 -14.22 -2.29
N LYS A 103 -5.44 -13.42 -3.07
CA LYS A 103 -4.52 -13.91 -4.11
C LYS A 103 -3.17 -14.39 -3.54
N TYR A 104 -2.69 -13.72 -2.50
CA TYR A 104 -1.37 -13.94 -1.91
C TYR A 104 -1.48 -14.39 -0.46
N GLU A 105 -0.55 -15.24 -0.02
CA GLU A 105 -0.48 -15.68 1.38
C GLU A 105 -0.03 -14.54 2.31
N ILE A 106 0.90 -13.71 1.84
CA ILE A 106 1.42 -12.58 2.61
C ILE A 106 1.81 -11.39 1.73
N GLY A 107 1.48 -10.19 2.21
CA GLY A 107 1.90 -8.92 1.65
C GLY A 107 2.95 -8.23 2.51
N ILE A 108 4.00 -7.71 1.89
CA ILE A 108 5.04 -6.90 2.55
C ILE A 108 4.82 -5.43 2.19
N ALA A 109 4.36 -4.64 3.15
CA ALA A 109 4.24 -3.19 3.01
C ALA A 109 5.55 -2.52 3.48
N GLN A 110 6.39 -2.15 2.52
CA GLN A 110 7.71 -1.56 2.83
C GLN A 110 7.60 -0.15 3.44
N THR A 111 8.64 0.26 4.17
CA THR A 111 8.69 1.59 4.82
C THR A 111 8.94 2.73 3.82
N GLY A 112 8.61 3.96 4.23
CA GLY A 112 8.74 5.16 3.39
C GLY A 112 10.18 5.54 3.01
N MET A 113 11.11 5.27 3.92
CA MET A 113 12.53 5.57 3.77
C MET A 113 13.31 4.28 4.03
N SER A 114 14.55 4.22 3.56
CA SER A 114 15.45 3.08 3.82
C SER A 114 15.69 2.88 5.32
N PHE A 115 15.68 3.96 6.10
CA PHE A 115 15.61 3.91 7.56
C PHE A 115 14.80 5.12 8.07
N ILE A 116 13.99 4.91 9.09
CA ILE A 116 13.38 6.00 9.86
C ILE A 116 14.22 6.13 11.14
N PRO A 117 14.89 7.28 11.41
CA PRO A 117 15.88 7.38 12.48
C PRO A 117 15.41 6.86 13.84
N HIS A 118 14.18 7.20 14.24
CA HIS A 118 13.61 6.73 15.51
C HIS A 118 13.33 5.23 15.54
N ILE A 119 12.95 4.63 14.41
CA ILE A 119 12.75 3.18 14.32
C ILE A 119 14.09 2.46 14.30
N PHE A 120 15.08 3.03 13.61
CA PHE A 120 16.43 2.47 13.52
C PHE A 120 17.16 2.44 14.87
N THR A 121 16.80 3.33 15.81
CA THR A 121 17.31 3.26 17.19
C THR A 121 16.70 2.13 18.01
N GLU A 122 15.55 1.59 17.59
CA GLU A 122 14.83 0.52 18.30
C GLU A 122 15.06 -0.85 17.66
N THR A 123 15.11 -0.93 16.34
CA THR A 123 15.34 -2.17 15.59
C THR A 123 16.37 -2.00 14.48
N ARG A 124 17.08 -3.09 14.19
CA ARG A 124 17.90 -3.23 12.98
C ARG A 124 17.17 -3.94 11.84
N THR A 125 15.92 -4.35 12.07
CA THR A 125 15.10 -5.02 11.06
C THR A 125 14.78 -4.03 9.93
N ILE A 126 15.11 -4.41 8.71
CA ILE A 126 14.79 -3.66 7.48
C ILE A 126 13.81 -4.45 6.61
N ASP A 127 13.32 -3.83 5.54
CA ASP A 127 12.37 -4.46 4.61
C ASP A 127 12.94 -5.76 4.03
N GLU A 128 14.24 -5.78 3.71
CA GLU A 128 14.94 -6.95 3.17
C GLU A 128 14.97 -8.13 4.15
N ASP A 129 15.01 -7.89 5.46
CA ASP A 129 14.92 -8.96 6.46
C ASP A 129 13.54 -9.62 6.45
N LEU A 130 12.47 -8.81 6.28
CA LEU A 130 11.11 -9.32 6.17
C LEU A 130 10.89 -10.08 4.86
N GLU A 131 11.44 -9.60 3.76
CA GLU A 131 11.43 -10.32 2.47
C GLU A 131 12.10 -11.68 2.61
N TRP A 132 13.29 -11.72 3.20
CA TRP A 132 14.03 -12.96 3.44
C TRP A 132 13.24 -13.93 4.34
N GLU A 133 12.59 -13.43 5.39
CA GLU A 133 11.78 -14.24 6.31
C GLU A 133 10.53 -14.82 5.62
N CYS A 134 9.84 -13.99 4.82
CA CYS A 134 8.66 -14.44 4.06
C CYS A 134 9.02 -15.44 2.95
N GLU A 135 10.12 -15.25 2.22
CA GLU A 135 10.59 -16.18 1.17
C GLU A 135 10.95 -17.58 1.71
N ARG A 136 11.19 -17.71 3.02
CA ARG A 136 11.40 -19.01 3.67
C ARG A 136 10.10 -19.74 4.02
N LEU A 137 9.02 -19.00 4.18
CA LEU A 137 7.72 -19.53 4.59
C LEU A 137 6.81 -19.79 3.38
N TYR A 138 6.95 -18.99 2.32
CA TYR A 138 6.05 -18.96 1.19
C TYR A 138 6.81 -18.95 -0.14
N GLY A 139 6.16 -19.43 -1.21
CA GLY A 139 6.70 -19.33 -2.56
C GLY A 139 6.68 -17.87 -3.04
N ARG A 140 7.59 -17.50 -3.95
CA ARG A 140 7.63 -16.14 -4.53
C ARG A 140 6.33 -15.71 -5.20
N GLY A 141 5.55 -16.65 -5.72
CA GLY A 141 4.23 -16.38 -6.32
C GLY A 141 3.15 -16.02 -5.30
N ASP A 142 3.37 -16.36 -4.03
CA ASP A 142 2.42 -16.19 -2.92
C ASP A 142 2.73 -14.95 -2.07
N ILE A 143 3.77 -14.18 -2.45
CA ILE A 143 4.23 -12.98 -1.75
C ILE A 143 3.93 -11.76 -2.62
N ALA A 144 3.18 -10.82 -2.08
CA ALA A 144 3.04 -9.49 -2.67
C ALA A 144 3.99 -8.51 -1.99
N ILE A 145 4.66 -7.66 -2.76
CA ILE A 145 5.49 -6.58 -2.22
C ILE A 145 4.91 -5.25 -2.66
N ARG A 146 4.67 -4.35 -1.71
CA ARG A 146 4.24 -2.98 -1.96
C ARG A 146 5.29 -2.01 -1.43
N PRO A 147 6.13 -1.46 -2.31
CA PRO A 147 7.04 -0.40 -1.94
C PRO A 147 6.28 0.88 -1.56
N HIS A 148 6.81 1.64 -0.61
CA HIS A 148 6.19 2.92 -0.26
C HIS A 148 6.38 3.96 -1.37
N ARG A 149 5.39 4.85 -1.55
CA ARG A 149 5.40 5.88 -2.61
C ARG A 149 6.63 6.79 -2.61
N TYR A 150 7.18 7.08 -1.43
CA TYR A 150 8.41 7.88 -1.29
C TYR A 150 9.68 7.20 -1.83
N LYS A 151 9.66 5.88 -2.09
CA LYS A 151 10.77 5.20 -2.75
C LYS A 151 10.80 5.42 -4.27
N PHE A 152 9.77 6.05 -4.82
CA PHE A 152 9.65 6.31 -6.25
C PHE A 152 9.81 7.80 -6.55
N SER A 153 10.41 8.10 -7.71
CA SER A 153 10.28 9.44 -8.30
C SER A 153 8.80 9.76 -8.58
N ALA A 154 8.47 11.04 -8.78
CA ALA A 154 7.10 11.43 -9.14
C ALA A 154 6.59 10.61 -10.35
N ALA A 155 7.44 10.36 -11.36
CA ALA A 155 7.10 9.55 -12.53
C ALA A 155 6.95 8.05 -12.20
N GLU A 156 7.85 7.44 -11.43
CA GLU A 156 7.77 6.02 -11.05
C GLU A 156 6.62 5.74 -10.06
N SER A 157 6.25 6.74 -9.26
CA SER A 157 5.09 6.68 -8.39
C SER A 157 3.80 6.63 -9.21
N LEU A 158 3.87 6.94 -10.52
CA LEU A 158 2.74 6.79 -11.40
C LEU A 158 2.46 5.32 -11.79
N ASP A 159 3.47 4.46 -11.79
CA ASP A 159 3.41 3.08 -12.31
C ASP A 159 3.27 2.01 -11.22
N ASN A 160 3.60 2.32 -9.95
CA ASN A 160 3.62 1.34 -8.86
C ASN A 160 2.57 1.66 -7.77
N ARG A 161 1.29 1.45 -8.13
CA ARG A 161 0.15 2.04 -7.42
C ARG A 161 -0.98 1.07 -7.07
N ALA A 162 -0.70 -0.17 -6.67
CA ALA A 162 -1.70 -0.86 -5.85
C ALA A 162 -2.03 0.07 -4.66
N ASP A 163 -3.25 0.60 -4.63
CA ASP A 163 -3.72 1.35 -3.47
C ASP A 163 -3.63 0.43 -2.26
N ILE A 164 -3.52 1.04 -1.08
CA ILE A 164 -3.22 0.25 0.10
C ILE A 164 -4.33 -0.76 0.40
N ASP A 165 -5.57 -0.43 0.10
CA ASP A 165 -6.74 -1.25 0.41
C ASP A 165 -6.81 -2.45 -0.53
N SER A 166 -6.64 -2.25 -1.84
CA SER A 166 -6.53 -3.33 -2.83
C SER A 166 -5.36 -4.27 -2.55
N PHE A 167 -4.19 -3.71 -2.21
CA PHE A 167 -3.02 -4.52 -1.83
C PHE A 167 -3.32 -5.37 -0.59
N VAL A 168 -3.87 -4.76 0.46
CA VAL A 168 -4.23 -5.45 1.70
C VAL A 168 -5.26 -6.55 1.40
N LEU A 169 -6.32 -6.24 0.66
CA LEU A 169 -7.37 -7.19 0.31
C LEU A 169 -6.86 -8.37 -0.53
N SER A 170 -5.84 -8.15 -1.37
CA SER A 170 -5.19 -9.20 -2.16
C SER A 170 -4.38 -10.19 -1.35
N CYS A 171 -4.07 -9.89 -0.08
CA CYS A 171 -3.22 -10.71 0.79
C CYS A 171 -4.03 -11.29 1.95
N LYS A 172 -3.77 -12.54 2.33
CA LYS A 172 -4.34 -13.14 3.55
C LYS A 172 -3.76 -12.50 4.81
N ARG A 173 -2.46 -12.16 4.75
CA ARG A 173 -1.69 -11.53 5.84
C ARG A 173 -0.93 -10.33 5.30
N VAL A 174 -0.65 -9.35 6.16
CA VAL A 174 0.18 -8.20 5.83
C VAL A 174 1.22 -7.99 6.90
N THR A 175 2.48 -7.87 6.49
CA THR A 175 3.62 -7.57 7.35
C THR A 175 4.31 -6.27 6.94
N SER A 176 4.97 -5.65 7.91
CA SER A 176 5.75 -4.43 7.73
C SER A 176 6.68 -4.22 8.92
N VAL A 177 7.77 -3.49 8.71
CA VAL A 177 8.62 -3.03 9.83
C VAL A 177 7.85 -2.04 10.69
N SER A 178 7.13 -1.08 10.08
CA SER A 178 6.49 0.02 10.81
C SER A 178 5.45 0.81 10.00
N SER A 179 4.85 0.22 8.97
CA SER A 179 3.87 0.93 8.12
C SER A 179 2.46 0.93 8.72
N ASN A 180 1.76 2.05 8.64
CA ASN A 180 0.32 2.16 8.94
C ASN A 180 -0.54 1.16 8.13
N ALA A 181 0.02 0.53 7.09
CA ALA A 181 -0.58 -0.61 6.38
C ALA A 181 -1.03 -1.74 7.32
N LEU A 182 -0.36 -1.94 8.47
CA LEU A 182 -0.78 -2.93 9.46
C LEU A 182 -2.15 -2.58 10.07
N ILE A 183 -2.40 -1.30 10.34
CA ILE A 183 -3.70 -0.85 10.85
C ILE A 183 -4.78 -0.99 9.77
N THR A 184 -4.46 -0.63 8.52
CA THR A 184 -5.34 -0.87 7.37
C THR A 184 -5.68 -2.36 7.23
N ALA A 185 -4.71 -3.27 7.38
CA ALA A 185 -4.95 -4.71 7.38
C ALA A 185 -5.92 -5.17 8.48
N MET A 186 -5.77 -4.64 9.70
CA MET A 186 -6.70 -4.94 10.79
C MET A 186 -8.15 -4.50 10.46
N MET A 187 -8.32 -3.33 9.84
CA MET A 187 -9.64 -2.82 9.41
C MET A 187 -10.28 -3.70 8.32
N TRP A 188 -9.49 -4.12 7.32
CA TRP A 188 -9.95 -4.94 6.19
C TRP A 188 -10.00 -6.46 6.48
N ASN A 189 -10.09 -6.82 7.75
CA ASN A 189 -10.19 -8.22 8.19
C ASN A 189 -9.04 -9.11 7.66
N ARG A 190 -7.82 -8.57 7.62
CA ARG A 190 -6.59 -9.31 7.33
C ARG A 190 -5.75 -9.46 8.59
N VAL A 191 -4.93 -10.51 8.59
CA VAL A 191 -3.99 -10.72 9.69
C VAL A 191 -2.86 -9.71 9.55
N ALA A 192 -2.72 -8.82 10.53
CA ALA A 192 -1.55 -7.98 10.64
C ALA A 192 -0.45 -8.76 11.37
N CYS A 193 0.74 -8.83 10.76
CA CYS A 193 1.91 -9.46 11.34
C CYS A 193 3.02 -8.43 11.50
N CYS A 194 3.79 -8.50 12.58
CA CYS A 194 5.02 -7.71 12.68
C CYS A 194 6.02 -8.36 13.64
N LYS A 195 7.30 -8.24 13.30
CA LYS A 195 8.38 -8.71 14.17
C LYS A 195 8.46 -7.88 15.46
N GLU A 196 8.40 -6.57 15.31
CA GLU A 196 8.58 -5.60 16.38
C GLU A 196 7.34 -4.72 16.56
N ASN A 197 7.16 -4.18 17.76
CA ASN A 197 5.98 -3.40 18.12
C ASN A 197 6.13 -1.89 17.86
N LEU A 198 6.49 -1.52 16.63
CA LEU A 198 6.96 -0.18 16.26
C LEU A 198 5.86 0.78 15.80
N LEU A 199 4.60 0.43 16.06
CA LEU A 199 3.42 1.27 15.85
C LEU A 199 2.50 1.17 17.05
N SER A 200 1.77 2.25 17.37
CA SER A 200 0.86 2.29 18.52
C SER A 200 -0.05 1.06 18.63
N GLY A 201 -0.71 0.64 17.55
CA GLY A 201 -1.61 -0.53 17.57
C GLY A 201 -0.95 -1.89 17.34
N SER A 202 0.38 -1.96 17.13
CA SER A 202 1.05 -3.18 16.65
C SER A 202 1.19 -4.30 17.67
N PHE A 203 0.94 -4.07 18.97
CA PHE A 203 0.93 -5.16 19.96
C PHE A 203 -0.17 -6.21 19.72
N MET A 204 -1.21 -5.84 18.97
CA MET A 204 -2.29 -6.75 18.55
C MET A 204 -1.98 -7.46 17.23
N ALA A 205 -0.87 -7.13 16.58
CA ALA A 205 -0.40 -7.87 15.40
C ALA A 205 0.32 -9.15 15.85
N GLU A 206 0.23 -10.17 15.01
CA GLU A 206 0.78 -11.49 15.30
C GLU A 206 2.30 -11.52 15.02
N LYS A 207 3.04 -12.27 15.84
CA LYS A 207 4.48 -12.49 15.64
C LYS A 207 4.76 -13.62 14.67
N ASP A 208 3.85 -14.59 14.60
CA ASP A 208 3.89 -15.69 13.65
C ASP A 208 3.32 -15.25 12.30
N PHE A 209 4.17 -15.26 11.27
CA PHE A 209 3.81 -14.85 9.91
C PHE A 209 2.93 -15.89 9.20
N GLN A 210 2.62 -17.02 9.85
CA GLN A 210 1.63 -18.01 9.40
C GLN A 210 0.31 -17.94 10.20
N SER A 211 0.20 -17.06 11.19
CA SER A 211 -1.01 -16.90 12.01
C SER A 211 -2.24 -16.57 11.17
N GLU A 212 -3.40 -17.09 11.57
CA GLU A 212 -4.70 -16.78 10.95
C GLU A 212 -5.56 -15.86 11.82
N LYS A 213 -5.01 -15.39 12.95
CA LYS A 213 -5.76 -14.62 13.94
C LYS A 213 -5.90 -13.17 13.51
N VAL A 214 -7.13 -12.79 13.18
CA VAL A 214 -7.50 -11.39 13.00
C VAL A 214 -7.73 -10.72 14.36
N VAL A 215 -7.49 -9.41 14.40
CA VAL A 215 -7.71 -8.56 15.58
C VAL A 215 -9.20 -8.56 15.98
N ASP A 216 -9.54 -8.37 17.25
CA ASP A 216 -10.94 -8.30 17.66
C ASP A 216 -11.57 -6.91 17.45
N LEU A 217 -12.91 -6.86 17.35
CA LEU A 217 -13.64 -5.61 17.12
C LEU A 217 -13.53 -4.63 18.29
N LYS A 218 -13.40 -5.12 19.53
CA LYS A 218 -13.32 -4.24 20.71
C LYS A 218 -12.02 -3.44 20.68
N PHE A 219 -10.90 -4.08 20.35
CA PHE A 219 -9.64 -3.36 20.16
C PHE A 219 -9.70 -2.39 18.97
N LEU A 220 -10.24 -2.80 17.82
CA LEU A 220 -10.34 -1.91 16.65
C LEU A 220 -11.13 -0.62 16.97
N ASN A 221 -12.28 -0.77 17.62
CA ASN A 221 -13.09 0.37 18.04
C ASN A 221 -12.34 1.22 19.08
N TYR A 222 -11.68 0.60 20.05
CA TYR A 222 -10.84 1.32 21.02
C TYR A 222 -9.73 2.13 20.34
N LEU A 223 -9.03 1.52 19.38
CA LEU A 223 -7.93 2.16 18.66
C LEU A 223 -8.41 3.40 17.90
N ILE A 224 -9.61 3.36 17.31
CA ILE A 224 -10.20 4.44 16.52
C ILE A 224 -10.79 5.52 17.42
N PHE A 225 -11.59 5.14 18.42
CA PHE A 225 -12.40 6.08 19.19
C PHE A 225 -11.82 6.46 20.55
N ALA A 226 -10.80 5.79 21.09
CA ALA A 226 -10.20 6.20 22.37
C ALA A 226 -8.72 6.54 22.25
N PHE A 227 -7.98 5.79 21.42
CA PHE A 227 -6.56 6.00 21.30
C PHE A 227 -6.22 7.14 20.33
N GLN A 228 -6.85 7.17 19.15
CA GLN A 228 -6.69 8.24 18.17
C GLN A 228 -7.55 9.46 18.49
N VAL A 229 -7.14 10.64 18.04
CA VAL A 229 -7.87 11.90 18.28
C VAL A 229 -8.53 12.37 16.98
N PRO A 230 -9.85 12.61 16.94
CA PRO A 230 -10.54 12.99 15.70
C PRO A 230 -10.47 14.49 15.41
N GLY A 231 -10.09 14.82 14.18
CA GLY A 231 -10.19 16.14 13.58
C GLY A 231 -9.16 17.15 14.08
N PHE A 232 -8.82 18.10 13.21
CA PHE A 232 -7.96 19.22 13.55
C PHE A 232 -8.57 20.09 14.65
N GLU A 233 -9.89 20.28 14.63
CA GLU A 233 -10.62 21.13 15.58
C GLU A 233 -10.45 20.65 17.03
N LEU A 234 -10.67 19.35 17.29
CA LEU A 234 -10.46 18.81 18.63
C LEU A 234 -8.97 18.72 18.97
N PHE A 235 -8.14 18.29 18.01
CA PHE A 235 -6.71 18.09 18.26
C PHE A 235 -6.00 19.41 18.62
N PHE A 236 -6.37 20.54 18.03
CA PHE A 236 -5.79 21.85 18.36
C PHE A 236 -6.61 22.64 19.40
N ASN A 237 -7.61 22.01 20.04
CA ASN A 237 -8.39 22.63 21.11
C ASN A 237 -7.64 22.56 22.45
N GLN A 238 -7.45 23.72 23.10
CA GLN A 238 -6.76 23.81 24.39
C GLN A 238 -7.55 23.11 25.51
N ASP A 239 -8.84 23.34 25.62
CA ASP A 239 -9.69 22.79 26.70
C ASP A 239 -9.72 21.25 26.64
N TYR A 240 -9.69 20.68 25.44
CA TYR A 240 -9.55 19.25 25.24
C TYR A 240 -8.26 18.71 25.85
N TRP A 241 -7.11 19.36 25.63
CA TRP A 241 -5.85 18.93 26.23
C TRP A 241 -5.80 19.17 27.73
N GLU A 242 -6.36 20.27 28.23
CA GLU A 242 -6.48 20.50 29.67
C GLU A 242 -7.32 19.41 30.33
N TRP A 243 -8.40 18.97 29.68
CA TRP A 243 -9.18 17.80 30.09
C TRP A 243 -8.37 16.50 29.97
N ARG A 244 -7.67 16.24 28.87
CA ARG A 244 -6.81 15.05 28.74
C ARG A 244 -5.71 15.00 29.82
N PHE A 245 -5.22 16.15 30.27
CA PHE A 245 -4.21 16.23 31.32
C PHE A 245 -4.71 15.86 32.70
N THR A 246 -6.03 15.75 32.92
CA THR A 246 -6.61 15.20 34.15
C THR A 246 -6.68 13.67 34.15
N TYR A 247 -6.26 13.01 33.05
CA TYR A 247 -6.30 11.57 32.85
C TYR A 247 -7.71 10.98 33.02
N PRO A 248 -8.68 11.41 32.19
CA PRO A 248 -10.04 10.86 32.21
C PRO A 248 -10.05 9.36 31.90
N ALA A 249 -11.15 8.69 32.24
CA ALA A 249 -11.31 7.27 31.94
C ALA A 249 -11.27 7.03 30.42
N GLU A 250 -10.73 5.90 29.99
CA GLU A 250 -10.59 5.59 28.55
C GLU A 250 -11.97 5.47 27.89
N SER A 251 -12.99 5.00 28.62
CA SER A 251 -14.39 5.00 28.17
C SER A 251 -15.01 6.39 28.01
N GLU A 252 -14.56 7.40 28.76
CA GLU A 252 -14.99 8.79 28.57
C GLU A 252 -14.36 9.38 27.30
N ILE A 253 -13.07 9.10 27.08
CA ILE A 253 -12.37 9.43 25.84
C ILE A 253 -13.07 8.79 24.64
N TYR A 254 -13.37 7.50 24.75
CA TYR A 254 -14.11 6.73 23.74
C TYR A 254 -15.41 7.43 23.33
N LYS A 255 -16.27 7.73 24.31
CA LYS A 255 -17.58 8.33 24.08
C LYS A 255 -17.45 9.72 23.45
N LYS A 256 -16.50 10.52 23.94
CA LYS A 256 -16.28 11.89 23.45
C LYS A 256 -15.83 11.90 21.98
N HIS A 257 -14.88 11.06 21.61
CA HIS A 257 -14.39 11.00 20.23
C HIS A 257 -15.41 10.35 19.29
N LEU A 258 -16.10 9.31 19.74
CA LEU A 258 -17.20 8.71 18.98
C LEU A 258 -18.26 9.77 18.64
N GLU A 259 -18.70 10.56 19.63
CA GLU A 259 -19.67 11.63 19.41
C GLU A 259 -19.20 12.64 18.36
N ILE A 260 -17.95 13.09 18.44
CA ILE A 260 -17.36 14.01 17.44
C ILE A 260 -17.30 13.36 16.06
N CYS A 261 -16.94 12.07 15.98
CA CYS A 261 -16.93 11.34 14.72
C CYS A 261 -18.33 11.22 14.11
N LEU A 262 -19.36 10.99 14.93
CA LEU A 262 -20.76 10.89 14.48
C LEU A 262 -21.30 12.26 14.05
N GLU A 263 -21.04 13.31 14.83
CA GLU A 263 -21.44 14.69 14.51
C GLU A 263 -20.85 15.14 13.18
N LYS A 264 -19.54 14.91 12.96
CA LYS A 264 -18.87 15.23 11.69
C LYS A 264 -19.45 14.45 10.51
N ALA A 265 -19.94 13.24 10.74
CA ALA A 265 -20.63 12.44 9.73
C ALA A 265 -22.12 12.80 9.57
N GLY A 266 -22.70 13.66 10.41
CA GLY A 266 -24.13 13.96 10.39
C GLY A 266 -25.01 12.83 10.94
N ILE A 267 -24.47 12.00 11.84
CA ILE A 267 -25.12 10.81 12.41
C ILE A 267 -25.55 11.08 13.84
N THR A 268 -26.77 10.63 14.21
CA THR A 268 -27.26 10.69 15.59
C THR A 268 -27.00 9.37 16.33
N ARG A 269 -27.03 9.41 17.67
CA ARG A 269 -26.86 8.20 18.50
C ARG A 269 -27.95 7.14 18.30
N GLU A 270 -29.06 7.50 17.66
CA GLU A 270 -30.15 6.58 17.31
C GLU A 270 -29.68 5.46 16.37
N ILE A 271 -28.56 5.64 15.65
CA ILE A 271 -27.96 4.61 14.81
C ILE A 271 -27.74 3.29 15.57
N PHE A 272 -27.42 3.34 16.87
CA PHE A 272 -27.17 2.14 17.67
C PHE A 272 -28.44 1.37 18.06
N LYS A 273 -29.64 1.91 17.80
CA LYS A 273 -30.91 1.19 17.97
C LYS A 273 -31.23 0.31 16.76
N LEU A 274 -30.61 0.57 15.63
CA LEU A 274 -30.78 -0.18 14.39
C LEU A 274 -29.99 -1.50 14.44
N SER A 275 -30.50 -2.51 13.73
CA SER A 275 -29.76 -3.74 13.45
C SER A 275 -28.54 -3.49 12.57
N HIS A 276 -27.62 -4.45 12.49
CA HIS A 276 -26.42 -4.31 11.66
C HIS A 276 -26.73 -4.01 10.18
N ASP A 277 -27.68 -4.71 9.57
CA ASP A 277 -28.05 -4.48 8.16
C ASP A 277 -28.64 -3.08 7.95
N GLU A 278 -29.53 -2.65 8.86
CA GLU A 278 -30.11 -1.31 8.83
C GLU A 278 -29.05 -0.21 8.99
N ARG A 279 -28.06 -0.40 9.89
CA ARG A 279 -26.94 0.53 10.04
C ARG A 279 -26.07 0.59 8.80
N MET A 280 -25.73 -0.56 8.20
CA MET A 280 -24.94 -0.60 6.97
C MET A 280 -25.63 0.15 5.83
N ARG A 281 -26.92 -0.13 5.59
CA ARG A 281 -27.70 0.57 4.56
C ARG A 281 -27.80 2.06 4.84
N TYR A 282 -28.01 2.45 6.10
CA TYR A 282 -28.03 3.86 6.51
C TYR A 282 -26.69 4.57 6.22
N LEU A 283 -25.57 3.97 6.63
CA LEU A 283 -24.23 4.52 6.41
C LEU A 283 -23.93 4.66 4.91
N LEU A 284 -24.22 3.65 4.10
CA LEU A 284 -23.96 3.71 2.66
C LEU A 284 -24.83 4.75 1.95
N ARG A 285 -26.10 4.91 2.32
CA ARG A 285 -26.96 6.01 1.79
C ARG A 285 -26.42 7.38 2.15
N LEU A 286 -25.97 7.55 3.40
CA LEU A 286 -25.36 8.79 3.88
C LEU A 286 -24.07 9.12 3.09
N ARG A 287 -23.34 8.09 2.65
CA ARG A 287 -22.16 8.19 1.79
C ARG A 287 -22.50 8.39 0.30
N GLY A 288 -23.78 8.54 -0.05
CA GLY A 288 -24.24 8.81 -1.42
C GLY A 288 -24.27 7.57 -2.33
N CYS A 289 -24.14 6.36 -1.79
CA CYS A 289 -24.31 5.14 -2.58
C CYS A 289 -25.75 5.01 -3.09
N ASP A 290 -25.91 4.59 -4.35
CA ASP A 290 -27.21 4.22 -4.88
C ASP A 290 -27.69 2.86 -4.34
N GLU A 291 -28.99 2.57 -4.45
CA GLU A 291 -29.57 1.33 -3.91
C GLU A 291 -28.99 0.06 -4.54
N TYR A 292 -28.48 0.12 -5.78
CA TYR A 292 -27.86 -1.04 -6.39
C TYR A 292 -26.51 -1.34 -5.74
N LEU A 293 -25.66 -0.33 -5.56
CA LEU A 293 -24.38 -0.50 -4.85
C LEU A 293 -24.61 -0.91 -3.39
N ILE A 294 -25.61 -0.35 -2.72
CA ILE A 294 -25.98 -0.77 -1.35
C ILE A 294 -26.34 -2.24 -1.33
N ASN A 295 -27.17 -2.70 -2.27
CA ASN A 295 -27.56 -4.10 -2.35
C ASN A 295 -26.37 -5.00 -2.71
N ASP A 296 -25.49 -4.61 -3.64
CA ASP A 296 -24.25 -5.35 -3.95
C ASP A 296 -23.39 -5.53 -2.69
N ILE A 297 -23.21 -4.47 -1.90
CA ILE A 297 -22.40 -4.52 -0.68
C ILE A 297 -23.07 -5.39 0.40
N CYS A 298 -24.37 -5.20 0.65
CA CYS A 298 -25.09 -5.86 1.73
C CYS A 298 -25.46 -7.33 1.42
N THR A 299 -25.61 -7.71 0.16
CA THR A 299 -26.12 -9.04 -0.25
C THR A 299 -25.06 -9.95 -0.90
N TYR A 300 -23.79 -9.52 -0.91
CA TYR A 300 -22.70 -10.25 -1.55
C TYR A 300 -22.60 -11.73 -1.10
N SER A 301 -22.36 -12.61 -2.08
CA SER A 301 -22.08 -14.04 -1.89
C SER A 301 -20.65 -14.40 -2.32
N GLU A 302 -20.01 -15.33 -1.60
CA GLU A 302 -18.54 -15.51 -1.54
C GLU A 302 -17.83 -16.08 -2.79
N ASN A 303 -18.42 -16.07 -3.99
CA ASN A 303 -17.89 -16.82 -5.14
C ASN A 303 -17.60 -15.99 -6.41
N GLN A 304 -17.27 -14.70 -6.28
CA GLN A 304 -16.92 -13.88 -7.46
C GLN A 304 -15.41 -13.81 -7.68
N GLN A 305 -14.97 -14.08 -8.91
CA GLN A 305 -13.59 -13.86 -9.34
C GLN A 305 -13.30 -12.37 -9.37
N VAL A 306 -12.30 -11.94 -8.60
CA VAL A 306 -11.91 -10.54 -8.44
C VAL A 306 -10.48 -10.38 -8.90
N ASP A 307 -10.24 -9.37 -9.73
CA ASP A 307 -8.88 -8.90 -9.97
C ASP A 307 -8.54 -7.78 -8.98
N TYR A 308 -7.68 -8.09 -8.01
CA TYR A 308 -7.28 -7.13 -6.99
C TYR A 308 -6.43 -5.96 -7.50
N TYR A 309 -5.97 -5.98 -8.76
CA TYR A 309 -5.39 -4.78 -9.37
C TYR A 309 -6.48 -3.83 -9.86
N MET A 310 -7.63 -4.36 -10.30
CA MET A 310 -8.75 -3.61 -10.88
C MET A 310 -10.09 -3.90 -10.17
N PRO A 311 -10.20 -3.70 -8.85
CA PRO A 311 -11.38 -4.14 -8.10
C PRO A 311 -12.60 -3.23 -8.25
N VAL A 312 -12.44 -1.99 -8.74
CA VAL A 312 -13.52 -0.98 -8.78
C VAL A 312 -13.55 -0.26 -10.12
N SER A 313 -14.67 0.33 -10.50
CA SER A 313 -14.73 1.30 -11.60
C SER A 313 -15.70 2.43 -11.29
N LEU A 314 -15.40 3.59 -11.85
CA LEU A 314 -16.17 4.82 -11.67
C LEU A 314 -16.84 5.20 -12.99
N LEU A 315 -18.09 5.61 -12.89
CA LEU A 315 -18.81 6.33 -13.92
C LEU A 315 -19.21 7.71 -13.40
N LEU A 316 -18.91 8.73 -14.18
CA LEU A 316 -19.28 10.12 -13.95
C LEU A 316 -20.39 10.51 -14.92
N LEU A 317 -21.56 10.87 -14.38
CA LEU A 317 -22.68 11.40 -15.15
C LEU A 317 -23.04 12.78 -14.59
N GLY A 318 -22.62 13.82 -15.33
CA GLY A 318 -22.62 15.19 -14.79
C GLY A 318 -21.69 15.29 -13.57
N ALA A 319 -22.23 15.79 -12.45
CA ALA A 319 -21.50 15.87 -11.18
C ALA A 319 -21.62 14.60 -10.32
N ARG A 320 -22.48 13.64 -10.70
CA ARG A 320 -22.75 12.44 -9.90
C ARG A 320 -21.74 11.34 -10.22
N LYS A 321 -21.24 10.71 -9.17
CA LYS A 321 -20.34 9.55 -9.24
C LYS A 321 -21.11 8.27 -8.99
N TYR A 322 -20.80 7.25 -9.77
CA TYR A 322 -21.31 5.89 -9.60
C TYR A 322 -20.12 4.96 -9.53
N TYR A 323 -19.91 4.34 -8.38
CA TYR A 323 -18.87 3.32 -8.21
C TYR A 323 -19.50 1.94 -8.37
N CYS A 324 -18.77 1.02 -8.97
CA CYS A 324 -19.14 -0.39 -8.98
C CYS A 324 -17.92 -1.23 -8.65
N ARG A 325 -18.18 -2.40 -8.04
CA ARG A 325 -17.17 -3.43 -7.90
C ARG A 325 -17.07 -4.21 -9.21
N ASN A 326 -15.84 -4.51 -9.58
CA ASN A 326 -15.52 -5.22 -10.81
C ASN A 326 -15.55 -6.73 -10.62
N ILE A 327 -15.92 -7.42 -11.70
CA ILE A 327 -15.84 -8.88 -11.82
C ILE A 327 -14.78 -9.22 -12.86
N SER A 328 -13.88 -10.13 -12.53
CA SER A 328 -12.90 -10.68 -13.47
C SER A 328 -13.46 -11.98 -14.06
N GLN A 329 -13.57 -12.05 -15.38
CA GLN A 329 -14.10 -13.24 -16.05
C GLN A 329 -13.48 -13.37 -17.45
N ASP A 330 -13.05 -14.58 -17.81
CA ASP A 330 -12.49 -14.91 -19.13
C ASP A 330 -11.33 -14.00 -19.57
N GLY A 331 -10.54 -13.49 -18.61
CA GLY A 331 -9.43 -12.55 -18.86
C GLY A 331 -9.86 -11.10 -19.12
N PHE A 332 -11.12 -10.76 -18.87
CA PHE A 332 -11.66 -9.41 -18.97
C PHE A 332 -12.13 -8.90 -17.61
N ILE A 333 -12.16 -7.58 -17.46
CA ILE A 333 -12.86 -6.93 -16.35
C ILE A 333 -14.25 -6.53 -16.82
N HIS A 334 -15.24 -6.73 -15.95
CA HIS A 334 -16.62 -6.36 -16.17
C HIS A 334 -17.05 -5.37 -15.10
N SER A 335 -17.56 -4.22 -15.55
CA SER A 335 -18.10 -3.16 -14.70
C SER A 335 -19.57 -2.94 -15.06
N THR A 336 -20.40 -2.77 -14.04
CA THR A 336 -21.84 -2.55 -14.21
C THR A 336 -22.31 -1.45 -13.27
N TRP A 337 -22.84 -0.37 -13.84
CA TRP A 337 -23.42 0.75 -13.11
C TRP A 337 -24.91 0.85 -13.38
N HIS A 338 -25.65 1.20 -12.34
CA HIS A 338 -27.08 1.53 -12.44
C HIS A 338 -27.19 3.03 -12.18
N VAL A 339 -27.54 3.78 -13.22
CA VAL A 339 -27.56 5.24 -13.18
C VAL A 339 -28.99 5.73 -13.19
N ASP A 340 -29.23 6.84 -12.49
CA ASP A 340 -30.49 7.58 -12.53
C ASP A 340 -30.19 9.06 -12.81
N ALA A 341 -30.45 9.47 -14.05
CA ALA A 341 -30.12 10.79 -14.58
C ALA A 341 -31.31 11.73 -14.44
N ALA A 342 -31.22 12.71 -13.53
CA ALA A 342 -32.27 13.72 -13.36
C ALA A 342 -32.39 14.64 -14.59
N ASP A 343 -31.25 15.00 -15.18
CA ASP A 343 -31.14 15.89 -16.33
C ASP A 343 -30.75 15.12 -17.59
N GLU A 344 -31.03 15.71 -18.76
CA GLU A 344 -30.63 15.15 -20.05
C GLU A 344 -29.12 15.26 -20.25
N MET A 345 -28.45 14.10 -20.36
CA MET A 345 -27.00 14.02 -20.48
C MET A 345 -26.57 13.39 -21.81
N PRO A 346 -25.85 14.12 -22.69
CA PRO A 346 -25.37 13.58 -23.97
C PRO A 346 -24.03 12.86 -23.87
N TYR A 347 -23.41 12.85 -22.69
CA TYR A 347 -22.13 12.20 -22.44
C TYR A 347 -22.02 11.75 -20.98
N PHE A 348 -21.09 10.82 -20.76
CA PHE A 348 -20.62 10.41 -19.43
C PHE A 348 -19.12 10.14 -19.52
N SER A 349 -18.45 10.04 -18.37
CA SER A 349 -17.06 9.58 -18.32
C SER A 349 -16.95 8.30 -17.53
N ILE A 350 -16.01 7.43 -17.90
CA ILE A 350 -15.70 6.22 -17.14
C ILE A 350 -14.22 6.14 -16.81
N ASP A 351 -13.94 5.50 -15.70
CA ASP A 351 -12.59 5.21 -15.22
C ASP A 351 -12.54 3.78 -14.67
N LEU A 352 -11.61 2.99 -15.17
CA LEU A 352 -11.32 1.65 -14.66
C LEU A 352 -10.43 1.82 -13.42
N MET A 353 -11.06 1.90 -12.26
CA MET A 353 -10.42 2.23 -11.00
C MET A 353 -9.72 1.03 -10.37
N GLY A 354 -8.43 0.97 -10.63
CA GLY A 354 -7.52 0.03 -10.04
C GLY A 354 -6.11 0.51 -10.25
N GLY A 355 -5.18 0.00 -9.44
CA GLY A 355 -3.82 0.52 -9.33
C GLY A 355 -3.24 0.89 -10.69
N VAL A 356 -2.83 2.16 -10.83
CA VAL A 356 -2.48 2.74 -12.13
C VAL A 356 -1.51 1.83 -12.91
N GLY A 357 -1.84 1.62 -14.19
CA GLY A 357 -1.12 0.70 -15.07
C GLY A 357 -1.99 -0.38 -15.75
N ALA A 358 -3.33 -0.24 -15.73
CA ALA A 358 -4.17 -0.95 -16.70
C ALA A 358 -4.00 -0.30 -18.07
N TYR A 359 -3.31 -1.02 -18.96
CA TYR A 359 -3.25 -0.65 -20.37
C TYR A 359 -4.47 -1.23 -21.04
N ILE A 360 -5.52 -0.41 -21.13
CA ILE A 360 -6.76 -0.79 -21.77
C ILE A 360 -6.48 -0.92 -23.26
N ARG A 361 -6.39 -2.13 -23.80
CA ARG A 361 -6.20 -2.38 -25.24
C ARG A 361 -7.46 -2.02 -26.02
N SER A 362 -8.59 -2.40 -25.45
CA SER A 362 -9.92 -2.12 -25.97
C SER A 362 -10.94 -2.25 -24.86
N PHE A 363 -12.10 -1.65 -25.07
CA PHE A 363 -13.25 -1.91 -24.22
C PHE A 363 -14.54 -1.77 -25.02
N LYS A 364 -15.55 -2.51 -24.58
CA LYS A 364 -16.89 -2.49 -25.16
C LYS A 364 -17.86 -1.94 -24.12
N ILE A 365 -18.72 -1.03 -24.54
CA ILE A 365 -19.78 -0.45 -23.72
C ILE A 365 -21.12 -0.78 -24.30
N CYS A 366 -22.03 -1.16 -23.42
CA CYS A 366 -23.44 -1.37 -23.71
C CYS A 366 -24.27 -0.58 -22.69
N ILE A 367 -25.25 0.19 -23.17
CA ILE A 367 -26.24 0.88 -22.35
C ILE A 367 -27.59 0.22 -22.59
N TYR A 368 -28.25 -0.17 -21.51
CA TYR A 368 -29.55 -0.80 -21.50
C TYR A 368 -30.56 0.12 -20.83
N ASP A 369 -31.75 0.24 -21.42
CA ASP A 369 -32.90 0.87 -20.77
C ASP A 369 -33.52 -0.04 -19.70
N THR A 370 -34.60 0.41 -19.05
CA THR A 370 -35.30 -0.34 -18.00
C THR A 370 -35.98 -1.62 -18.50
N GLU A 371 -36.18 -1.76 -19.81
CA GLU A 371 -36.76 -2.97 -20.42
C GLU A 371 -35.66 -3.98 -20.81
N GLY A 372 -34.39 -3.62 -20.64
CA GLY A 372 -33.23 -4.44 -21.03
C GLY A 372 -32.89 -4.33 -22.52
N THR A 373 -33.46 -3.36 -23.24
CA THR A 373 -33.15 -3.13 -24.65
C THR A 373 -31.85 -2.34 -24.77
N VAL A 374 -30.99 -2.70 -25.73
CA VAL A 374 -29.73 -2.00 -25.99
C VAL A 374 -30.02 -0.64 -26.61
N ALA A 375 -29.88 0.43 -25.83
CA ALA A 375 -30.04 1.81 -26.27
C ALA A 375 -28.78 2.34 -26.98
N TYR A 376 -27.61 1.82 -26.62
CA TYR A 376 -26.33 2.21 -27.22
C TYR A 376 -25.27 1.14 -27.05
N GLU A 377 -24.43 0.98 -28.07
CA GLU A 377 -23.26 0.12 -28.03
C GLU A 377 -22.09 0.80 -28.73
N LYS A 378 -20.91 0.74 -28.13
CA LYS A 378 -19.67 1.21 -28.76
C LYS A 378 -18.50 0.35 -28.34
N THR A 379 -17.65 0.00 -29.30
CA THR A 379 -16.35 -0.61 -29.05
C THR A 379 -15.25 0.40 -29.35
N ILE A 380 -14.31 0.55 -28.42
CA ILE A 380 -13.14 1.40 -28.56
C ILE A 380 -11.92 0.48 -28.53
N SER A 381 -11.02 0.65 -29.50
CA SER A 381 -9.82 -0.19 -29.70
C SER A 381 -8.62 0.69 -30.03
N GLY A 382 -7.40 0.14 -29.86
CA GLY A 382 -6.16 0.87 -30.13
C GLY A 382 -5.85 1.93 -29.07
N VAL A 383 -6.36 1.75 -27.86
CA VAL A 383 -6.01 2.58 -26.72
C VAL A 383 -4.64 2.10 -26.22
N GLU A 384 -3.61 2.89 -26.46
CA GLU A 384 -2.23 2.54 -26.06
C GLU A 384 -1.75 3.32 -24.84
N TYR A 385 -2.63 4.09 -24.20
CA TYR A 385 -2.25 4.97 -23.09
C TYR A 385 -3.34 5.13 -22.03
N MET A 386 -2.88 5.46 -20.81
CA MET A 386 -3.71 5.74 -19.64
C MET A 386 -4.68 6.89 -19.93
N LEU A 387 -5.97 6.60 -19.92
CA LEU A 387 -7.00 7.63 -19.87
C LEU A 387 -7.46 7.73 -18.41
N PRO A 388 -7.13 8.81 -17.69
CA PRO A 388 -7.61 9.02 -16.31
C PRO A 388 -9.14 9.08 -16.21
N SER A 389 -9.79 9.30 -17.36
CA SER A 389 -11.20 9.09 -17.60
C SER A 389 -11.43 9.17 -19.11
N GLU A 390 -12.22 8.26 -19.67
CA GLU A 390 -12.66 8.36 -21.06
C GLU A 390 -14.04 9.00 -21.11
N MET A 391 -14.15 10.13 -21.81
CA MET A 391 -15.43 10.79 -22.05
C MET A 391 -16.11 10.21 -23.29
N LEU A 392 -17.35 9.78 -23.12
CA LEU A 392 -18.11 9.08 -24.14
C LEU A 392 -19.37 9.84 -24.48
N LYS A 393 -19.45 10.29 -25.73
CA LYS A 393 -20.66 10.86 -26.31
C LYS A 393 -21.58 9.75 -26.79
N VAL A 394 -22.83 9.80 -26.36
CA VAL A 394 -23.90 8.89 -26.80
C VAL A 394 -24.73 9.53 -27.91
N SER A 395 -25.45 8.70 -28.67
CA SER A 395 -26.32 9.13 -29.78
C SER A 395 -27.70 9.64 -29.31
N PHE A 396 -27.97 9.60 -28.01
CA PHE A 396 -29.24 10.00 -27.39
C PHE A 396 -28.99 10.77 -26.09
N GLN A 397 -30.03 11.24 -25.43
CA GLN A 397 -29.92 11.89 -24.12
C GLN A 397 -30.21 10.88 -23.01
N ILE A 398 -29.25 10.65 -22.12
CA ILE A 398 -29.45 9.81 -20.93
C ILE A 398 -30.31 10.63 -19.95
N LYS A 399 -31.55 10.17 -19.71
CA LYS A 399 -32.51 10.75 -18.75
C LYS A 399 -33.34 9.64 -18.11
N GLY A 400 -33.39 9.60 -16.79
CA GLY A 400 -33.98 8.50 -16.03
C GLY A 400 -33.01 7.33 -15.83
N GLN A 401 -33.56 6.13 -15.66
CA GLN A 401 -32.82 4.95 -15.22
C GLN A 401 -32.21 4.17 -16.39
N TYR A 402 -30.93 3.82 -16.29
CA TYR A 402 -30.22 2.97 -17.25
C TYR A 402 -29.23 2.05 -16.55
N THR A 403 -28.95 0.91 -17.19
CA THR A 403 -27.82 0.05 -16.83
C THR A 403 -26.70 0.27 -17.84
N ILE A 404 -25.51 0.63 -17.36
CA ILE A 404 -24.33 0.84 -18.19
C ILE A 404 -23.33 -0.27 -17.85
N CYS A 405 -22.92 -1.02 -18.87
CA CYS A 405 -21.95 -2.10 -18.74
C CYS A 405 -20.70 -1.78 -19.54
N ALA A 406 -19.53 -2.02 -18.96
CA ALA A 406 -18.25 -1.99 -19.65
C ALA A 406 -17.54 -3.35 -19.54
N LYS A 407 -17.05 -3.85 -20.67
CA LYS A 407 -16.16 -5.01 -20.75
C LYS A 407 -14.78 -4.52 -21.18
N TRP A 408 -13.80 -4.67 -20.30
CA TRP A 408 -12.45 -4.14 -20.46
C TRP A 408 -11.46 -5.24 -20.85
N ASN A 409 -10.79 -5.04 -21.97
CA ASN A 409 -9.58 -5.78 -22.34
C ASN A 409 -8.38 -4.96 -21.89
N TYR A 410 -7.73 -5.38 -20.81
CA TYR A 410 -6.59 -4.67 -20.25
C TYR A 410 -5.37 -5.59 -20.13
N LEU A 411 -4.19 -4.98 -20.11
CA LEU A 411 -2.98 -5.61 -19.61
C LEU A 411 -2.65 -5.00 -18.26
N ASN A 412 -2.29 -5.83 -17.28
CA ASN A 412 -1.62 -5.34 -16.09
C ASN A 412 -0.23 -4.78 -16.46
N THR A 413 0.34 -3.96 -15.58
CA THR A 413 1.62 -3.26 -15.81
C THR A 413 2.74 -4.21 -16.23
N MET A 414 2.84 -5.40 -15.62
CA MET A 414 3.90 -6.36 -15.92
C MET A 414 3.73 -6.96 -17.32
N ASP A 415 2.50 -7.32 -17.69
CA ASP A 415 2.22 -7.88 -19.01
C ASP A 415 2.29 -6.82 -20.10
N PHE A 416 1.98 -5.56 -19.80
CA PHE A 416 2.28 -4.45 -20.70
C PHE A 416 3.77 -4.25 -20.89
N LEU A 417 4.57 -4.26 -19.83
CA LEU A 417 6.02 -4.10 -19.95
C LEU A 417 6.64 -5.24 -20.75
N LYS A 418 6.17 -6.48 -20.57
CA LYS A 418 6.56 -7.62 -21.43
C LYS A 418 6.13 -7.41 -22.89
N TYR A 419 4.89 -7.01 -23.11
CA TYR A 419 4.36 -6.72 -24.45
C TYR A 419 5.16 -5.61 -25.14
N SER A 420 5.41 -4.50 -24.45
CA SER A 420 6.21 -3.37 -24.95
C SER A 420 7.66 -3.75 -25.22
N ALA A 421 8.25 -4.61 -24.38
CA ALA A 421 9.59 -5.17 -24.62
C ALA A 421 9.62 -6.02 -25.89
N GLN A 422 8.63 -6.90 -26.08
CA GLN A 422 8.49 -7.75 -27.27
C GLN A 422 8.31 -6.91 -28.54
N GLU A 423 7.42 -5.92 -28.55
CA GLU A 423 7.21 -4.99 -29.67
C GLU A 423 8.49 -4.22 -30.05
N ARG A 424 9.35 -3.93 -29.06
CA ARG A 424 10.66 -3.27 -29.29
C ARG A 424 11.79 -4.25 -29.64
N GLY A 425 11.48 -5.52 -29.91
CA GLY A 425 12.47 -6.56 -30.21
C GLY A 425 13.40 -6.88 -29.04
N CYS A 426 13.04 -6.49 -27.82
CA CYS A 426 13.78 -6.82 -26.60
C CYS A 426 13.32 -8.19 -26.09
N SER A 427 14.26 -9.03 -25.64
CA SER A 427 13.91 -10.31 -24.99
C SER A 427 12.98 -10.06 -23.80
N SER A 428 11.93 -10.87 -23.67
CA SER A 428 10.91 -10.83 -22.60
C SER A 428 11.44 -10.96 -21.17
N ASP A 429 12.75 -11.20 -21.01
CA ASP A 429 13.48 -11.23 -19.73
C ASP A 429 13.67 -9.85 -19.09
N ILE A 430 13.01 -8.80 -19.58
CA ILE A 430 12.81 -7.55 -18.81
C ILE A 430 11.76 -7.81 -17.71
N ALA A 431 12.03 -8.79 -16.85
CA ALA A 431 11.57 -8.71 -15.48
C ALA A 431 12.35 -7.54 -14.84
N ILE A 432 11.62 -6.65 -14.18
CA ILE A 432 12.12 -5.49 -13.45
C ILE A 432 12.89 -5.95 -12.20
N TYR A 433 13.95 -6.73 -12.40
CA TYR A 433 15.00 -6.91 -11.42
C TYR A 433 16.02 -5.83 -11.73
N ARG A 434 15.92 -4.71 -11.01
CA ARG A 434 16.97 -3.69 -10.94
C ARG A 434 17.81 -4.03 -9.70
N PRO A 435 18.76 -4.98 -9.77
CA PRO A 435 19.58 -5.32 -8.61
C PRO A 435 20.27 -4.05 -8.14
N LYS A 436 20.06 -3.65 -6.89
CA LYS A 436 20.78 -2.50 -6.35
C LYS A 436 22.23 -2.89 -6.12
N PHE A 437 23.15 -2.02 -6.53
CA PHE A 437 24.55 -2.16 -6.19
C PHE A 437 24.68 -2.15 -4.65
N PRO A 438 25.38 -3.13 -4.06
CA PRO A 438 25.42 -3.35 -2.61
C PRO A 438 26.40 -2.36 -1.95
N GLN A 439 26.07 -1.08 -1.98
CA GLN A 439 26.95 0.03 -1.58
C GLN A 439 27.53 -0.12 -0.17
N ALA A 440 26.79 -0.76 0.76
CA ALA A 440 27.23 -0.99 2.14
C ALA A 440 28.51 -1.83 2.26
N TYR A 441 28.86 -2.62 1.24
CA TYR A 441 30.05 -3.47 1.26
C TYR A 441 31.32 -2.75 0.78
N PHE A 442 31.19 -1.58 0.17
CA PHE A 442 32.30 -0.90 -0.50
C PHE A 442 32.52 0.51 0.06
N LYS A 443 33.77 0.87 0.28
CA LYS A 443 34.14 2.22 0.69
C LYS A 443 34.21 3.13 -0.54
N LYS A 444 34.09 4.44 -0.33
CA LYS A 444 34.26 5.41 -1.40
C LYS A 444 35.69 5.33 -1.98
N GLY A 445 35.79 5.30 -3.29
CA GLY A 445 37.04 5.18 -4.04
C GLY A 445 37.51 3.73 -4.27
N THR A 446 36.79 2.72 -3.77
CA THR A 446 37.16 1.32 -3.95
C THR A 446 37.26 0.96 -5.44
N GLN A 447 38.34 0.28 -5.79
CA GLN A 447 38.67 -0.19 -7.13
C GLN A 447 38.12 -1.60 -7.31
N ILE A 448 37.18 -1.76 -8.23
CA ILE A 448 36.48 -3.03 -8.42
C ILE A 448 36.73 -3.63 -9.81
N VAL A 449 36.83 -4.95 -9.83
CA VAL A 449 36.61 -5.75 -11.02
C VAL A 449 35.16 -6.22 -11.00
N LEU A 450 34.39 -5.89 -12.04
CA LEU A 450 33.03 -6.38 -12.22
C LEU A 450 33.07 -7.68 -13.01
N TYR A 451 32.66 -8.80 -12.41
CA TYR A 451 32.61 -10.10 -13.06
C TYR A 451 31.16 -10.45 -13.44
N GLY A 452 30.91 -10.63 -14.73
CA GLY A 452 29.59 -10.92 -15.29
C GLY A 452 29.06 -9.70 -16.06
N ALA A 453 28.73 -9.91 -17.33
CA ALA A 453 28.12 -8.94 -18.23
C ALA A 453 26.68 -9.33 -18.63
N GLY A 454 26.05 -10.23 -17.86
CA GLY A 454 24.62 -10.51 -17.92
C GLY A 454 23.75 -9.35 -17.40
N ALA A 455 22.46 -9.61 -17.18
CA ALA A 455 21.49 -8.57 -16.78
C ALA A 455 21.92 -7.81 -15.50
N VAL A 456 22.37 -8.53 -14.47
CA VAL A 456 22.83 -7.96 -13.19
C VAL A 456 24.08 -7.09 -13.40
N GLY A 457 25.10 -7.63 -14.07
CA GLY A 457 26.34 -6.92 -14.37
C GLY A 457 26.16 -5.64 -15.17
N LYS A 458 25.35 -5.66 -16.24
CA LYS A 458 25.03 -4.44 -17.01
C LYS A 458 24.37 -3.36 -16.15
N HIS A 459 23.55 -3.78 -15.19
CA HIS A 459 22.86 -2.86 -14.31
C HIS A 459 23.79 -2.26 -13.25
N TYR A 460 24.67 -3.07 -12.65
CA TYR A 460 25.74 -2.58 -11.76
C TYR A 460 26.71 -1.65 -12.47
N TYR A 461 27.15 -1.99 -13.69
CA TYR A 461 28.01 -1.13 -14.50
C TYR A 461 27.41 0.27 -14.67
N LYS A 462 26.11 0.36 -15.01
CA LYS A 462 25.41 1.65 -15.14
C LYS A 462 25.34 2.41 -13.82
N GLN A 463 24.97 1.75 -12.72
CA GLN A 463 24.88 2.40 -11.41
C GLN A 463 26.22 2.96 -10.95
N LEU A 464 27.28 2.17 -11.07
CA LEU A 464 28.63 2.54 -10.67
C LEU A 464 29.19 3.72 -11.47
N GLN A 465 28.92 3.77 -12.78
CA GLN A 465 29.27 4.92 -13.62
C GLN A 465 28.54 6.21 -13.21
N GLN A 466 27.31 6.10 -12.70
CA GLN A 466 26.50 7.24 -12.28
C GLN A 466 26.82 7.73 -10.85
N MET A 467 27.08 6.80 -9.92
CA MET A 467 27.30 7.11 -8.50
C MET A 467 28.68 7.70 -8.24
N GLY A 468 29.71 7.26 -8.98
CA GLY A 468 31.10 7.72 -8.79
C GLY A 468 31.76 7.31 -7.47
N ASP A 469 31.09 6.54 -6.62
CA ASP A 469 31.59 6.11 -5.32
C ASP A 469 32.56 4.92 -5.40
N CYS A 470 32.51 4.12 -6.46
CA CYS A 470 33.46 3.04 -6.71
C CYS A 470 33.94 3.12 -8.16
N LYS A 471 35.19 2.72 -8.40
CA LYS A 471 35.81 2.79 -9.72
C LYS A 471 35.89 1.41 -10.35
N ILE A 472 35.23 1.22 -11.48
CA ILE A 472 35.37 -0.01 -12.28
C ILE A 472 36.71 0.05 -12.99
N ILE A 473 37.65 -0.81 -12.59
CA ILE A 473 38.97 -0.93 -13.25
C ILE A 473 38.91 -1.90 -14.41
N LEU A 474 38.08 -2.95 -14.28
CA LEU A 474 37.91 -3.95 -15.31
C LEU A 474 36.50 -4.53 -15.26
N TRP A 475 35.87 -4.73 -16.41
CA TRP A 475 34.62 -5.48 -16.55
C TRP A 475 34.90 -6.75 -17.37
N VAL A 476 34.62 -7.91 -16.81
CA VAL A 476 34.93 -9.20 -17.44
C VAL A 476 33.72 -10.12 -17.53
N ASP A 477 33.73 -11.01 -18.50
CA ASP A 477 32.75 -12.09 -18.64
C ASP A 477 33.39 -13.28 -19.37
N GLN A 478 32.93 -14.51 -19.11
CA GLN A 478 33.41 -15.68 -19.84
C GLN A 478 33.08 -15.61 -21.34
N LYS A 479 31.96 -14.98 -21.70
CA LYS A 479 31.50 -14.75 -23.08
C LYS A 479 31.84 -13.33 -23.54
N TYR A 480 33.03 -12.83 -23.18
CA TYR A 480 33.43 -11.44 -23.47
C TYR A 480 33.35 -11.10 -24.97
N GLU A 481 33.68 -12.03 -25.86
CA GLU A 481 33.64 -11.81 -27.32
C GLU A 481 32.24 -11.42 -27.81
N GLN A 482 31.21 -12.13 -27.32
CA GLN A 482 29.80 -11.80 -27.61
C GLN A 482 29.41 -10.46 -26.99
N CYS A 483 29.95 -10.12 -25.81
CA CYS A 483 29.67 -8.84 -25.17
C CYS A 483 30.28 -7.68 -25.96
N VAL A 484 31.49 -7.83 -26.47
CA VAL A 484 32.19 -6.84 -27.30
C VAL A 484 31.47 -6.65 -28.64
N GLN A 485 31.01 -7.74 -29.28
CA GLN A 485 30.16 -7.65 -30.49
C GLN A 485 28.88 -6.83 -30.26
N ASN A 486 28.34 -6.87 -29.03
CA ASN A 486 27.18 -6.08 -28.60
C ASN A 486 27.55 -4.68 -28.08
N GLY A 487 28.79 -4.20 -28.31
CA GLY A 487 29.24 -2.86 -27.96
C GLY A 487 29.58 -2.63 -26.49
N LEU A 488 29.76 -3.69 -25.69
CA LEU A 488 30.11 -3.57 -24.27
C LEU A 488 31.64 -3.58 -24.07
N PRO A 489 32.19 -2.73 -23.18
CA PRO A 489 33.63 -2.67 -22.90
C PRO A 489 34.07 -3.79 -21.94
N VAL A 490 33.78 -5.04 -22.31
CA VAL A 490 34.03 -6.24 -21.51
C VAL A 490 35.30 -6.93 -22.01
N SER A 491 36.12 -7.44 -21.09
CA SER A 491 37.34 -8.18 -21.38
C SER A 491 37.27 -9.64 -20.96
N ALA A 492 38.21 -10.45 -21.45
CA ALA A 492 38.42 -11.81 -20.99
C ALA A 492 38.76 -11.85 -19.49
N VAL A 493 38.36 -12.93 -18.81
CA VAL A 493 38.50 -13.11 -17.36
C VAL A 493 39.96 -13.14 -16.92
N GLU A 494 40.85 -13.62 -17.77
CA GLU A 494 42.28 -13.75 -17.50
C GLU A 494 42.95 -12.38 -17.31
N LYS A 495 42.38 -11.31 -17.88
CA LYS A 495 42.91 -9.95 -17.70
C LYS A 495 42.86 -9.45 -16.26
N ILE A 496 42.09 -10.09 -15.38
CA ILE A 496 42.07 -9.72 -13.96
C ILE A 496 43.48 -9.78 -13.34
N GLN A 497 44.33 -10.72 -13.79
CA GLN A 497 45.70 -10.86 -13.29
C GLN A 497 46.63 -9.69 -13.67
N SER A 498 46.21 -8.85 -14.62
CA SER A 498 47.01 -7.74 -15.14
C SER A 498 46.64 -6.37 -14.56
N VAL A 499 45.70 -6.33 -13.61
CA VAL A 499 45.20 -5.08 -13.01
C VAL A 499 45.22 -5.16 -11.49
N GLU A 500 45.44 -4.03 -10.84
CA GLU A 500 45.27 -3.90 -9.39
C GLU A 500 43.81 -3.58 -9.05
N PHE A 501 43.28 -4.24 -8.03
CA PHE A 501 41.92 -4.06 -7.56
C PHE A 501 41.81 -4.38 -6.06
N ASP A 502 40.77 -3.85 -5.42
CA ASP A 502 40.45 -4.16 -4.03
C ASP A 502 39.52 -5.38 -3.94
N TYR A 503 38.51 -5.45 -4.82
CA TYR A 503 37.53 -6.54 -4.84
C TYR A 503 37.12 -6.97 -6.25
N VAL A 504 36.75 -8.26 -6.36
CA VAL A 504 36.01 -8.79 -7.50
C VAL A 504 34.53 -8.91 -7.12
N LEU A 505 33.66 -8.11 -7.74
CA LEU A 505 32.22 -8.19 -7.56
C LEU A 505 31.62 -9.14 -8.61
N VAL A 506 31.14 -10.30 -8.16
CA VAL A 506 30.48 -11.30 -9.01
C VAL A 506 29.00 -10.95 -9.16
N ALA A 507 28.65 -10.40 -10.32
CA ALA A 507 27.32 -9.94 -10.68
C ALA A 507 26.53 -11.04 -11.44
N VAL A 508 26.35 -12.20 -10.79
CA VAL A 508 25.66 -13.39 -11.34
C VAL A 508 24.64 -13.91 -10.34
N LYS A 509 23.39 -14.13 -10.79
CA LYS A 509 22.25 -14.50 -9.92
C LYS A 509 22.25 -15.98 -9.52
N ASP A 510 22.79 -16.85 -10.35
CA ASP A 510 22.74 -18.30 -10.15
C ASP A 510 23.85 -18.77 -9.20
N ARG A 511 23.45 -19.31 -8.05
CA ARG A 511 24.38 -19.79 -7.00
C ARG A 511 25.24 -20.98 -7.47
N GLY A 512 24.74 -21.81 -8.38
CA GLY A 512 25.49 -22.92 -8.98
C GLY A 512 26.65 -22.39 -9.81
N ILE A 513 26.38 -21.42 -10.69
CA ILE A 513 27.38 -20.77 -11.53
C ILE A 513 28.42 -20.02 -10.68
N VAL A 514 28.00 -19.39 -9.58
CA VAL A 514 28.91 -18.63 -8.70
C VAL A 514 30.00 -19.52 -8.10
N ARG A 515 29.70 -20.78 -7.77
CA ARG A 515 30.73 -21.71 -7.27
C ARG A 515 31.81 -21.95 -8.33
N GLU A 516 31.41 -22.20 -9.56
CA GLU A 516 32.33 -22.39 -10.70
C GLU A 516 33.16 -21.13 -10.98
N ILE A 517 32.55 -19.95 -10.86
CA ILE A 517 33.25 -18.66 -10.99
C ILE A 517 34.30 -18.50 -9.88
N ILE A 518 33.95 -18.78 -8.62
CA ILE A 518 34.89 -18.69 -7.50
C ILE A 518 36.07 -19.66 -7.68
N GLU A 519 35.82 -20.88 -8.15
CA GLU A 519 36.88 -21.85 -8.46
C GLU A 519 37.78 -21.35 -9.60
N THR A 520 37.19 -20.76 -10.64
CA THR A 520 37.92 -20.16 -11.76
C THR A 520 38.82 -19.01 -11.28
N LEU A 521 38.28 -18.10 -10.46
CA LEU A 521 39.02 -16.98 -9.88
C LEU A 521 40.13 -17.47 -8.93
N SER A 522 39.87 -18.52 -8.16
CA SER A 522 40.87 -19.13 -7.27
C SER A 522 42.04 -19.73 -8.06
N LYS A 523 41.77 -20.38 -9.21
CA LYS A 523 42.80 -20.88 -10.13
C LYS A 523 43.64 -19.77 -10.76
N LEU A 524 43.08 -18.56 -10.88
CA LEU A 524 43.79 -17.36 -11.32
C LEU A 524 44.57 -16.67 -10.17
N GLY A 525 44.57 -17.24 -8.96
CA GLY A 525 45.31 -16.72 -7.81
C GLY A 525 44.57 -15.62 -7.03
N ILE A 526 43.27 -15.45 -7.25
CA ILE A 526 42.47 -14.41 -6.58
C ILE A 526 41.99 -14.96 -5.23
N ALA A 527 42.32 -14.24 -4.16
CA ALA A 527 41.99 -14.65 -2.80
C ALA A 527 40.48 -14.58 -2.53
N ARG A 528 39.93 -15.56 -1.81
CA ARG A 528 38.48 -15.72 -1.63
C ARG A 528 37.83 -14.54 -0.91
N ASP A 529 38.54 -13.93 0.02
CA ASP A 529 38.14 -12.79 0.83
C ASP A 529 38.05 -11.48 0.05
N THR A 530 38.64 -11.40 -1.15
CA THR A 530 38.47 -10.26 -2.08
C THR A 530 37.30 -10.45 -3.05
N ILE A 531 36.62 -11.61 -3.01
CA ILE A 531 35.50 -11.92 -3.91
C ILE A 531 34.16 -11.67 -3.19
N VAL A 532 33.41 -10.69 -3.68
CA VAL A 532 32.06 -10.35 -3.19
C VAL A 532 31.01 -10.89 -4.17
N TRP A 533 30.02 -11.62 -3.66
CA TRP A 533 28.85 -12.07 -4.43
C TRP A 533 27.58 -11.56 -3.77
N THR A 534 26.64 -11.09 -4.58
CA THR A 534 25.38 -10.48 -4.15
C THR A 534 24.18 -10.96 -4.95
#